data_AF-A0A819Y412-F1
#
_entry.id   AF-A0A819Y412-F1
#
_cell.length_a   1.000
_cell.length_b   1.000
_cell.length_c   1.000
_cell.angle_alpha   90.00
_cell.angle_beta   90.00
_cell.angle_gamma   90.00
#
_symmetry.space_group_name_H-M   'P 1'
#
loop_
_entity.id
_entity.type
_entity.pdbx_description
1 polymer ?
#
loop_
_entity_poly.entity_id
_entity_poly.type
_entity_poly.pdbx_seq_one_letter_code
_entity_poly.pdbx_strand_id
1 'polypeptide(L)'
;MFPVKRIIAETNAHKEPQLTTSGRTEAVASFVQQRIWLHEQLYFHSFDLSVYNILVPLIIKQGSLSIERIRSILLTLIEQHTVLRTAVRFNPQNNQIEQYIQAATDDIYSFKHSRGVCTSEQ
;
A
#
# COMPACT_ATOMS: atom_id res chain seq x y z
N MET A 1 -40.28 8.46 43.01
CA MET A 1 -40.59 7.72 41.76
C MET A 1 -41.11 8.74 40.75
N PHE A 2 -40.23 9.29 39.92
CA PHE A 2 -40.57 10.33 38.93
C PHE A 2 -40.69 9.67 37.55
N PRO A 3 -41.66 10.04 36.71
CA PRO A 3 -41.84 9.41 35.41
C PRO A 3 -40.73 9.83 34.45
N VAL A 4 -40.12 8.85 33.78
CA VAL A 4 -39.14 9.07 32.72
C VAL A 4 -39.87 9.54 31.46
N LYS A 5 -39.73 10.81 31.09
CA LYS A 5 -40.13 11.29 29.76
C LYS A 5 -39.19 10.70 28.71
N ARG A 6 -39.76 9.93 27.79
CA ARG A 6 -39.09 9.46 26.57
C ARG A 6 -38.81 10.68 25.68
N ILE A 7 -37.55 11.05 25.54
CA ILE A 7 -37.14 12.02 24.51
C ILE A 7 -37.25 11.28 23.18
N ILE A 8 -38.22 11.68 22.37
CA ILE A 8 -38.26 11.31 20.95
C ILE A 8 -37.18 12.15 20.30
N ALA A 9 -36.03 11.54 20.01
CA ALA A 9 -35.05 12.14 19.13
C ALA A 9 -35.67 12.21 17.74
N GLU A 10 -35.96 13.42 17.28
CA GLU A 10 -36.26 13.68 15.89
C GLU A 10 -35.09 13.16 15.04
N THR A 11 -35.39 12.24 14.13
CA THR A 11 -34.39 11.66 13.23
C THR A 11 -34.05 12.69 12.17
N ASN A 12 -33.22 13.67 12.52
CA ASN A 12 -32.51 14.43 11.50
C ASN A 12 -31.63 13.42 10.78
N ALA A 13 -32.05 13.08 9.56
CA ALA A 13 -31.28 12.24 8.64
C ALA A 13 -29.89 12.85 8.49
N HIS A 14 -28.95 12.38 9.31
CA HIS A 14 -27.55 12.72 9.22
C HIS A 14 -27.10 12.16 7.88
N LYS A 15 -27.00 13.04 6.88
CA LYS A 15 -26.37 12.72 5.62
C LYS A 15 -24.91 12.46 5.94
N GLU A 16 -24.58 11.19 6.19
CA GLU A 16 -23.20 10.76 6.39
C GLU A 16 -22.34 11.38 5.28
N PRO A 17 -21.19 12.01 5.62
CA PRO A 17 -20.32 12.56 4.61
C PRO A 17 -19.90 11.41 3.70
N GLN A 18 -20.44 11.39 2.49
CA GLN A 18 -20.07 10.39 1.52
C GLN A 18 -18.60 10.63 1.19
N LEU A 19 -17.75 9.67 1.58
CA LEU A 19 -16.35 9.65 1.19
C LEU A 19 -16.29 9.37 -0.31
N THR A 20 -16.34 10.42 -1.11
CA THR A 20 -16.16 10.32 -2.56
C THR A 20 -14.68 10.14 -2.85
N THR A 21 -14.32 9.11 -3.62
CA THR A 21 -12.95 8.97 -4.10
C THR A 21 -12.64 10.15 -5.03
N SER A 22 -11.59 10.91 -4.71
CA SER A 22 -11.30 12.17 -5.42
C SER A 22 -10.89 11.99 -6.88
N GLY A 23 -10.75 10.75 -7.39
CA GLY A 23 -10.22 10.45 -8.72
C GLY A 23 -8.82 10.98 -8.98
N ARG A 24 -8.14 11.53 -7.96
CA ARG A 24 -6.83 12.18 -8.08
C ARG A 24 -5.77 11.12 -8.28
N THR A 25 -5.09 11.19 -9.42
CA THR A 25 -3.94 10.36 -9.74
C THR A 25 -2.64 10.95 -9.21
N GLU A 26 -2.64 12.21 -8.80
CA GLU A 26 -1.49 12.91 -8.22
C GLU A 26 -1.94 13.78 -7.04
N ALA A 27 -1.09 13.87 -6.01
CA ALA A 27 -1.32 14.69 -4.82
C ALA A 27 0.00 15.01 -4.11
N VAL A 28 -0.01 15.98 -3.20
CA VAL A 28 1.13 16.20 -2.28
C VAL A 28 1.32 14.95 -1.42
N ALA A 29 2.56 14.51 -1.26
CA ALA A 29 2.87 13.37 -0.39
C ALA A 29 2.59 13.73 1.08
N SER A 30 2.09 12.77 1.86
CA SER A 30 1.93 12.93 3.31
C SER A 30 3.28 13.13 4.00
N PHE A 31 3.29 13.74 5.19
CA PHE A 31 4.53 13.96 5.95
C PHE A 31 5.34 12.68 6.19
N VAL A 32 4.66 11.54 6.42
CA VAL A 32 5.32 10.25 6.58
C VAL A 32 5.99 9.80 5.28
N GLN A 33 5.30 9.91 4.15
CA GLN A 33 5.85 9.58 2.82
C GLN A 33 7.04 10.49 2.47
N GLN A 34 6.95 11.80 2.75
CA GLN A 34 8.04 12.74 2.53
C GLN A 34 9.30 12.37 3.31
N ARG A 35 9.13 12.01 4.60
CA ARG A 35 10.26 11.60 5.45
C ARG A 35 10.92 10.32 4.94
N ILE A 36 10.13 9.32 4.57
CA ILE A 36 10.66 8.05 4.02
C ILE A 36 11.41 8.32 2.72
N TRP A 37 10.82 9.08 1.80
CA TRP A 37 11.44 9.42 0.52
C TRP A 37 12.79 10.14 0.73
N LEU A 38 12.82 11.15 1.61
CA LEU A 38 14.05 11.88 1.91
C LEU A 38 15.12 10.96 2.51
N HIS A 39 14.74 10.09 3.46
CA HIS A 39 15.65 9.12 4.04
C HIS A 39 16.22 8.18 2.97
N GLU A 40 15.39 7.66 2.06
CA GLU A 40 15.86 6.84 0.95
C GLU A 40 16.84 7.57 0.02
N GLN A 41 16.59 8.85 -0.30
CA GLN A 41 17.52 9.63 -1.14
C GLN A 41 18.90 9.85 -0.48
N LEU A 42 18.94 10.03 0.85
CA LEU A 42 20.18 10.27 1.57
C LEU A 42 21.05 9.00 1.69
N TYR A 43 20.42 7.83 1.83
CA TYR A 43 21.14 6.58 2.09
C TYR A 43 21.31 5.69 0.85
N PHE A 44 20.78 6.11 -0.31
CA PHE A 44 20.78 5.34 -1.57
C PHE A 44 22.16 4.80 -1.99
N HIS A 45 23.24 5.49 -1.62
CA HIS A 45 24.61 5.13 -2.01
C HIS A 45 25.47 4.52 -0.90
N SER A 46 25.04 4.62 0.35
CA SER A 46 25.90 4.30 1.49
C SER A 46 25.71 2.89 2.00
N PHE A 47 24.50 2.34 1.85
CA PHE A 47 24.14 1.06 2.44
C PHE A 47 22.96 0.45 1.68
N ASP A 48 23.04 -0.85 1.39
CA ASP A 48 21.93 -1.67 0.84
C ASP A 48 20.84 -1.92 1.92
N LEU A 49 20.54 -0.90 2.72
CA LEU A 49 19.69 -0.97 3.92
C LEU A 49 18.26 -0.55 3.58
N SER A 50 17.42 -1.53 3.30
CA SER A 50 15.98 -1.34 3.12
C SER A 50 15.23 -1.30 4.46
N VAL A 51 15.49 -0.28 5.29
CA VAL A 51 14.98 -0.20 6.68
C VAL A 51 13.46 -0.06 6.81
N TYR A 52 12.78 0.35 5.75
CA TYR A 52 11.32 0.50 5.72
C TYR A 52 10.60 -0.66 5.03
N ASN A 53 11.33 -1.68 4.54
CA ASN A 53 10.72 -2.85 3.94
C ASN A 53 10.32 -3.85 5.02
N ILE A 54 9.06 -4.29 4.96
CA ILE A 54 8.55 -5.37 5.80
C ILE A 54 8.57 -6.66 4.98
N LEU A 55 9.35 -7.64 5.43
CA LEU A 55 9.41 -8.96 4.81
C LEU A 55 8.49 -9.93 5.55
N VAL A 56 7.55 -10.54 4.82
CA VAL A 56 6.58 -11.49 5.38
C VAL A 56 6.71 -12.84 4.66
N PRO A 57 7.24 -13.89 5.30
CA PRO A 57 7.32 -15.21 4.70
C PRO A 57 5.97 -15.94 4.78
N LEU A 58 5.56 -16.57 3.67
CA LEU A 58 4.42 -17.49 3.64
C LEU A 58 4.92 -18.94 3.69
N ILE A 59 4.57 -19.67 4.75
CA ILE A 59 4.99 -21.06 4.97
C ILE A 59 3.80 -21.99 4.75
N ILE A 60 3.91 -22.92 3.79
CA ILE A 60 2.89 -23.93 3.49
C ILE A 60 3.30 -25.26 4.13
N LYS A 61 2.55 -25.71 5.14
CA LYS A 61 2.87 -26.96 5.86
C LYS A 61 2.39 -28.22 5.14
N GLN A 62 1.27 -28.14 4.42
CA GLN A 62 0.65 -29.24 3.69
C GLN A 62 0.01 -28.73 2.40
N GLY A 63 0.02 -29.58 1.36
CA GLY A 63 -0.59 -29.28 0.06
C GLY A 63 0.40 -28.71 -0.97
N SER A 64 -0.06 -28.62 -2.21
CA SER A 64 0.66 -27.96 -3.30
C SER A 64 0.10 -26.56 -3.52
N LEU A 65 0.98 -25.59 -3.74
CA LEU A 65 0.61 -24.22 -4.06
C LEU A 65 1.13 -23.89 -5.46
N SER A 66 0.23 -23.54 -6.38
CA SER A 66 0.62 -23.09 -7.72
C SER A 66 1.11 -21.65 -7.66
N ILE A 67 2.35 -21.45 -8.09
CA ILE A 67 3.00 -20.14 -8.15
C ILE A 67 2.25 -19.21 -9.13
N GLU A 68 1.73 -19.77 -10.21
CA GLU A 68 0.94 -19.06 -11.22
C GLU A 68 -0.34 -18.49 -10.62
N ARG A 69 -1.01 -19.27 -9.75
CA ARG A 69 -2.21 -18.80 -9.05
C ARG A 69 -1.90 -17.70 -8.05
N ILE A 70 -0.82 -17.82 -7.26
CA ILE A 70 -0.38 -16.74 -6.37
C ILE A 70 -0.13 -15.47 -7.16
N ARG A 71 0.61 -15.58 -8.28
CA ARG A 71 0.93 -14.44 -9.14
C ARG A 71 -0.34 -13.72 -9.61
N SER A 72 -1.32 -14.48 -10.11
CA SER A 72 -2.61 -13.91 -10.56
C SER A 72 -3.35 -13.19 -9.43
N ILE A 73 -3.36 -13.76 -8.22
CA ILE A 73 -3.99 -13.13 -7.06
C ILE A 73 -3.26 -11.83 -6.67
N LEU A 74 -1.93 -11.84 -6.62
CA LEU A 74 -1.14 -10.65 -6.28
C LEU A 74 -1.36 -9.53 -7.29
N LEU A 75 -1.40 -9.84 -8.59
CA LEU A 75 -1.71 -8.85 -9.63
C LEU A 75 -3.11 -8.25 -9.44
N THR A 76 -4.11 -9.10 -9.16
CA THR A 76 -5.47 -8.64 -8.88
C THR A 76 -5.52 -7.69 -7.67
N LEU A 77 -4.76 -7.99 -6.61
CA LEU A 77 -4.67 -7.12 -5.44
C LEU A 77 -4.00 -5.78 -5.76
N ILE A 78 -2.92 -5.79 -6.55
CA ILE A 78 -2.22 -4.57 -6.99
C ILE A 78 -3.17 -3.68 -7.82
N GLU A 79 -3.95 -4.27 -8.73
CA GLU A 79 -4.94 -3.54 -9.52
C GLU A 79 -5.99 -2.85 -8.63
N GLN A 80 -6.58 -3.59 -7.69
CA GLN A 80 -7.65 -3.11 -6.82
C GLN A 80 -7.18 -2.08 -5.78
N HIS A 81 -5.97 -2.22 -5.26
CA HIS A 81 -5.47 -1.38 -4.17
C HIS A 81 -4.54 -0.28 -4.67
N THR A 82 -5.04 0.96 -4.68
CA THR A 82 -4.28 2.15 -5.10
C THR A 82 -3.00 2.35 -4.31
N VAL A 83 -2.99 2.05 -3.01
CA VAL A 83 -1.81 2.18 -2.14
C VAL A 83 -0.61 1.36 -2.61
N LEU A 84 -0.85 0.18 -3.22
CA LEU A 84 0.21 -0.68 -3.76
C LEU A 84 0.79 -0.14 -5.08
N ARG A 85 0.14 0.86 -5.66
CA ARG A 85 0.53 1.53 -6.91
C ARG A 85 0.95 2.98 -6.69
N THR A 86 1.00 3.43 -5.44
CA THR A 86 1.43 4.78 -5.12
C THR A 86 2.94 4.85 -5.17
N ALA A 87 3.46 5.73 -6.03
CA ALA A 87 4.87 6.09 -6.08
C ALA A 87 5.06 7.54 -5.62
N VAL A 88 6.26 7.86 -5.14
CA VAL A 88 6.61 9.19 -4.63
C VAL A 88 7.77 9.75 -5.46
N ARG A 89 7.68 11.01 -5.87
CA ARG A 89 8.73 11.71 -6.61
C ARG A 89 8.88 13.14 -6.11
N PHE A 90 10.05 13.72 -6.36
CA PHE A 90 10.23 15.15 -6.26
C PHE A 90 9.83 15.82 -7.58
N ASN A 91 8.97 16.84 -7.51
CA ASN A 91 8.59 17.67 -8.64
C ASN A 91 9.40 19.00 -8.58
N PRO A 92 10.34 19.22 -9.52
CA PRO A 92 11.19 20.41 -9.51
C PRO A 92 10.45 21.69 -9.89
N GLN A 93 9.26 21.61 -10.51
CA GLN A 93 8.52 22.80 -10.95
C GLN A 93 7.87 23.55 -9.77
N ASN A 94 7.39 22.82 -8.77
CA ASN A 94 6.75 23.38 -7.58
C ASN A 94 7.58 23.16 -6.30
N ASN A 95 8.75 22.51 -6.40
CA ASN A 95 9.63 22.19 -5.29
C ASN A 95 8.92 21.37 -4.20
N GLN A 96 8.05 20.43 -4.61
CA GLN A 96 7.28 19.58 -3.71
C GLN A 96 7.54 18.10 -3.95
N ILE A 97 7.38 17.31 -2.90
CA ILE A 97 7.33 15.85 -3.01
C ILE A 97 5.87 15.45 -3.24
N GLU A 98 5.63 14.81 -4.37
CA GLU A 98 4.32 14.38 -4.83
C GLU A 98 4.21 12.87 -4.80
N GLN A 99 3.01 12.40 -4.44
CA GLN A 99 2.62 11.03 -4.66
C GLN A 99 1.77 10.95 -5.94
N TYR A 100 1.97 9.89 -6.71
CA TYR A 100 1.21 9.62 -7.91
C TYR A 100 0.88 8.13 -8.03
N ILE A 101 -0.23 7.83 -8.68
CA ILE A 101 -0.73 6.47 -8.87
C ILE A 101 -0.22 5.93 -10.20
N GLN A 102 0.55 4.84 -10.15
CA GLN A 102 1.00 4.11 -11.33
C GLN A 102 -0.15 3.31 -11.94
N ALA A 103 -0.13 3.18 -13.27
CA ALA A 103 -1.02 2.27 -13.99
C ALA A 103 -0.73 0.83 -13.56
N ALA A 104 -1.79 0.05 -13.35
CA ALA A 104 -1.65 -1.38 -13.12
C ALA A 104 -1.45 -2.05 -14.48
N THR A 105 -0.21 -2.24 -14.88
CA THR A 105 0.13 -2.96 -16.11
C THR A 105 1.02 -4.14 -15.74
N ASP A 106 0.69 -5.33 -16.25
CA ASP A 106 1.37 -6.59 -15.91
C ASP A 106 2.88 -6.53 -16.22
N ASP A 107 3.26 -5.78 -17.26
CA ASP A 107 4.66 -5.59 -17.66
C ASP A 107 5.51 -4.82 -16.63
N ILE A 108 4.89 -4.07 -15.71
CA ILE A 108 5.59 -3.28 -14.69
C ILE A 108 6.00 -4.16 -13.49
N TYR A 109 5.23 -5.22 -13.20
CA TYR A 109 5.43 -6.04 -12.00
C TYR A 109 6.11 -7.37 -12.35
N SER A 110 7.45 -7.38 -12.31
CA SER A 110 8.23 -8.61 -12.52
C SER A 110 8.36 -9.44 -11.24
N PHE A 111 7.66 -10.57 -11.18
CA PHE A 111 7.88 -11.56 -10.12
C PHE A 111 9.04 -12.48 -10.50
N LYS A 112 10.10 -12.46 -9.69
CA LYS A 112 11.20 -13.43 -9.79
C LYS A 112 10.93 -14.59 -8.84
N HIS A 113 10.91 -15.80 -9.36
CA HIS A 113 10.90 -17.02 -8.56
C HIS A 113 12.28 -17.65 -8.59
N SER A 114 12.93 -17.74 -7.43
CA SER A 114 14.17 -18.49 -7.24
C SER A 114 13.89 -19.70 -6.35
N ARG A 115 14.38 -20.88 -6.76
CA ARG A 115 14.45 -22.03 -5.86
C ARG A 115 15.67 -21.85 -4.98
N GLY A 116 15.47 -21.46 -3.73
CA GLY A 116 16.50 -21.56 -2.71
C GLY A 116 16.73 -23.04 -2.39
N VAL A 117 17.95 -23.53 -2.57
CA VAL A 117 18.36 -24.81 -1.96
C VAL A 117 18.54 -24.51 -0.49
N CYS A 118 17.60 -24.93 0.36
CA CYS A 118 17.83 -24.97 1.80
C CYS A 118 18.89 -26.05 2.06
N THR A 119 20.16 -25.66 2.07
CA THR A 119 21.20 -26.47 2.70
C THR A 119 20.92 -26.45 4.19
N SER A 120 20.22 -27.48 4.67
CA SER A 120 20.22 -27.81 6.09
C SER A 120 21.66 -28.23 6.44
N GLU A 121 22.46 -27.31 6.98
CA GLU A 121 23.60 -27.73 7.78
C GLU A 121 23.04 -28.42 9.03
N GLN A 122 23.49 -29.67 9.21
CA GLN A 122 23.20 -30.54 10.34
C GLN A 122 24.03 -30.13 11.56
#